data_AF-M4YCC2-F1
#
_entry.id   AF-M4YCC2-F1
#
_cell.length_a   1.000
_cell.length_b   1.000
_cell.length_c   1.000
_cell.angle_alpha   90.00
_cell.angle_beta   90.00
_cell.angle_gamma   90.00
#
_symmetry.space_group_name_H-M   'P 1'
#
loop_
_entity.id
_entity.type
_entity.pdbx_description
1 polymer ?
#
loop_
_entity_poly.entity_id
_entity_poly.type
_entity_poly.pdbx_seq_one_letter_code
_entity_poly.pdbx_strand_id
1 'polypeptide(L)' 'NIVHTQGWVHCHTPATDASGVVKSVMDEIFDYFGTQKLPAQVRIALACCLNMCGAVHCSDIAILGMHRLPPKEDAAK' A
#
# COMPACT_ATOMS: atom_id res chain seq x y z
N ASN A 1 -2.15 -8.64 -9.89
CA ASN A 1 -1.71 -7.22 -9.88
C ASN A 1 -2.00 -6.65 -8.49
N ILE A 2 -1.29 -5.61 -8.04
CA ILE A 2 -1.44 -5.05 -6.69
C ILE A 2 -2.38 -3.85 -6.78
N VAL A 3 -3.47 -3.88 -6.01
CA VAL A 3 -4.36 -2.71 -5.86
C VAL A 3 -3.66 -1.70 -4.96
N HIS A 4 -3.50 -0.45 -5.40
CA HIS A 4 -2.83 0.56 -4.59
C HIS A 4 -3.41 1.96 -4.70
N THR A 5 -3.10 2.78 -3.69
CA THR A 5 -3.50 4.18 -3.58
C THR A 5 -2.55 5.13 -4.32
N GLN A 6 -2.78 6.45 -4.19
CA GLN A 6 -1.97 7.48 -4.84
C GLN A 6 -0.58 7.72 -4.20
N GLY A 7 -0.45 7.58 -2.88
CA GLY A 7 0.84 7.83 -2.20
C GLY A 7 1.32 9.29 -2.30
N TRP A 8 2.65 9.47 -2.33
CA TRP A 8 3.29 10.79 -2.39
C TRP A 8 3.07 11.53 -3.71
N VAL A 9 2.59 10.84 -4.74
CA VAL A 9 2.32 11.43 -6.05
C VAL A 9 1.20 12.47 -5.99
N HIS A 10 0.23 12.33 -5.08
CA HIS A 10 -0.92 13.24 -5.05
C HIS A 10 -1.59 13.40 -3.67
N CYS A 11 -1.54 12.41 -2.79
CA CYS A 11 -2.30 12.47 -1.55
C CYS A 11 -1.65 13.46 -0.56
N HIS A 12 -2.46 14.15 0.25
CA HIS A 12 -1.99 15.07 1.31
C HIS A 12 -1.97 14.43 2.71
N THR A 13 -2.50 13.22 2.87
CA THR A 13 -2.40 12.42 4.11
C THR A 13 -1.56 11.12 4.00
N PRO A 14 -0.56 10.99 3.10
CA PRO A 14 0.19 9.74 2.98
C PRO A 14 1.21 9.59 4.11
N ALA A 15 1.28 8.40 4.69
CA ALA A 15 2.36 7.98 5.57
C ALA A 15 3.50 7.28 4.81
N THR A 16 3.27 6.86 3.56
CA THR A 16 4.26 6.22 2.68
C THR A 16 3.93 6.48 1.21
N ASP A 17 4.91 6.28 0.32
CA ASP A 17 4.65 6.19 -1.10
C ASP A 17 3.86 4.91 -1.45
N ALA A 18 3.14 4.96 -2.57
CA ALA A 18 2.44 3.82 -3.13
C ALA A 18 3.16 3.24 -4.34
N SER A 19 3.42 4.05 -5.37
CA SER A 19 3.93 3.58 -6.66
C SER A 19 5.29 2.90 -6.54
N GLY A 20 6.22 3.47 -5.78
CA GLY A 20 7.55 2.92 -5.55
C GLY A 20 7.51 1.59 -4.81
N VAL A 21 6.75 1.50 -3.71
CA VAL A 21 6.64 0.25 -2.93
C VAL A 21 6.00 -0.85 -3.77
N VAL A 22 4.94 -0.54 -4.51
CA VAL A 22 4.29 -1.52 -5.39
C VAL A 22 5.23 -2.00 -6.48
N LYS A 23 6.00 -1.10 -7.10
CA LYS A 23 6.99 -1.47 -8.11
C LYS A 23 8.04 -2.41 -7.52
N SER A 24 8.63 -2.07 -6.37
CA SER A 24 9.63 -2.92 -5.72
C SER A 24 9.08 -4.30 -5.34
N VAL A 25 7.86 -4.37 -4.81
CA VAL A 25 7.23 -5.65 -4.47
C VAL A 25 6.92 -6.46 -5.73
N MET A 26 6.44 -5.82 -6.80
CA MET A 26 6.14 -6.51 -8.05
C MET A 26 7.36 -7.07 -8.76
N ASP A 27 8.49 -6.37 -8.70
CA ASP A 27 9.73 -6.84 -9.28
C ASP A 27 10.23 -8.11 -8.58
N GLU A 28 10.12 -8.18 -7.26
CA GLU A 28 10.52 -9.36 -6.47
C GLU A 28 9.61 -10.58 -6.71
N ILE A 29 8.30 -10.36 -6.85
CA ILE A 29 7.32 -11.46 -7.01
C ILE A 29 6.97 -11.77 -8.47
N PHE A 30 7.68 -11.17 -9.43
CA PHE A 30 7.34 -11.26 -10.86
C PHE A 30 7.26 -12.71 -11.35
N ASP A 31 8.14 -13.59 -10.86
CA ASP A 31 8.15 -15.03 -11.18
C ASP A 31 6.85 -15.76 -10.82
N TYR A 32 6.14 -15.29 -9.79
CA TYR A 32 4.84 -15.83 -9.37
C TYR A 32 3.67 -15.25 -10.16
N PHE A 33 3.87 -14.12 -10.85
CA PHE A 33 2.78 -13.45 -11.57
C PHE A 33 2.30 -14.24 -12.79
N GLY A 34 3.22 -14.88 -13.50
CA GLY A 34 2.92 -15.70 -14.68
C GLY A 34 2.74 -17.19 -14.41
N THR A 35 2.92 -17.65 -13.16
CA THR A 35 2.93 -19.08 -12.81
C THR A 35 1.95 -19.40 -11.70
N GLN A 36 1.35 -20.60 -11.72
CA GLN A 36 0.44 -21.07 -10.66
C GLN A 36 1.16 -22.00 -9.68
N LYS A 37 2.16 -21.46 -8.96
CA LYS A 37 2.95 -22.22 -7.96
C LYS A 37 2.32 -22.22 -6.56
N LEU A 38 1.39 -21.32 -6.29
CA LEU A 38 0.73 -21.15 -5.00
C LEU A 38 -0.58 -21.94 -4.95
N PRO A 39 -1.02 -22.43 -3.77
CA PRO A 39 -2.24 -23.24 -3.64
C PRO A 39 -3.52 -22.47 -4.00
N ALA A 40 -3.49 -21.15 -3.96
CA ALA A 40 -4.58 -20.28 -4.36
C ALA A 40 -4.02 -18.93 -4.87
N GLN A 41 -4.87 -18.16 -5.55
CA GLN A 41 -4.52 -16.82 -5.99
C GLN A 41 -4.35 -15.88 -4.78
N VAL A 42 -3.16 -15.31 -4.64
CA VAL A 42 -2.87 -14.32 -3.60
C VAL A 42 -3.19 -12.92 -4.10
N ARG A 43 -3.96 -12.17 -3.31
CA ARG A 43 -4.26 -10.76 -3.52
C ARG A 43 -3.47 -9.91 -2.54
N ILE A 44 -2.64 -9.03 -3.10
CA ILE A 44 -1.84 -8.08 -2.34
C ILE A 44 -2.39 -6.67 -2.63
N ALA A 45 -2.56 -5.86 -1.58
CA ALA A 45 -2.95 -4.46 -1.72
C ALA A 45 -2.10 -3.54 -0.85
N LEU A 46 -1.98 -2.29 -1.28
CA LEU A 46 -1.25 -1.24 -0.58
C LEU A 46 -2.11 0.02 -0.38
N ALA A 47 -2.07 0.58 0.83
CA ALA A 47 -2.65 1.88 1.12
C ALA A 47 -1.61 2.78 1.78
N CYS A 48 -1.53 4.02 1.30
CA CYS A 48 -0.58 5.01 1.79
C CYS A 48 -0.93 5.52 3.20
N CYS A 49 -2.16 5.32 3.69
CA CYS A 49 -2.60 5.68 5.02
C CYS A 49 -3.79 4.82 5.48
N LEU A 50 -4.18 4.99 6.75
CA LEU A 50 -5.27 4.26 7.41
C LEU A 50 -6.67 4.49 6.83
N ASN A 51 -6.85 5.45 5.91
CA ASN A 51 -8.11 5.60 5.18
C ASN A 51 -8.38 4.42 4.24
N MET A 52 -7.36 3.59 3.95
CA MET A 52 -7.48 2.34 3.21
C MET A 52 -8.29 2.48 1.91
N CYS A 53 -7.96 3.47 1.07
CA CYS A 53 -8.68 3.77 -0.18
C CYS A 53 -8.51 2.68 -1.26
N GLY A 54 -9.01 1.47 -1.00
CA GLY A 54 -8.83 0.28 -1.82
C GLY A 54 -9.17 -0.99 -1.04
N ALA A 55 -8.41 -2.06 -1.28
CA ALA A 55 -8.73 -3.40 -0.78
C ALA A 55 -7.86 -3.84 0.41
N VAL A 56 -7.13 -2.93 1.06
CA VAL A 56 -6.17 -3.27 2.13
C VAL A 56 -6.81 -3.99 3.32
N HIS A 57 -8.06 -3.66 3.66
CA HIS A 57 -8.80 -4.31 4.76
C HIS A 57 -9.30 -5.73 4.43
N CYS A 58 -9.22 -6.16 3.16
CA CYS A 58 -9.78 -7.43 2.69
C CYS A 58 -8.85 -8.18 1.72
N SER A 59 -7.54 -7.89 1.77
CA SER A 59 -6.52 -8.57 0.96
C SER A 59 -5.83 -9.67 1.78
N ASP A 60 -5.35 -10.71 1.09
CA ASP A 60 -4.59 -11.80 1.74
C ASP A 60 -3.31 -11.27 2.38
N ILE A 61 -2.65 -10.30 1.72
CA ILE A 61 -1.51 -9.55 2.25
C ILE A 61 -1.74 -8.05 2.05
N ALA A 62 -1.58 -7.30 3.13
CA ALA A 62 -1.87 -5.87 3.18
C ALA A 62 -0.62 -5.08 3.58
N ILE A 63 -0.27 -4.07 2.79
CA ILE A 63 0.78 -3.09 3.11
C ILE A 63 0.10 -1.77 3.47
N LEU A 64 0.36 -1.27 4.67
CA LEU A 64 -0.30 -0.08 5.20
C LEU A 64 0.71 0.95 5.70
N GLY A 65 0.63 2.16 5.16
CA GLY A 65 1.30 3.32 5.73
C GLY A 65 0.67 3.72 7.07
N MET A 66 1.48 3.80 8.12
CA MET A 66 1.02 4.14 9.47
C MET A 66 1.94 5.17 10.11
N HIS A 67 1.34 6.27 10.58
CA HIS A 67 2.03 7.23 11.45
C HIS A 67 2.18 6.64 12.86
N ARG A 68 3.31 6.89 13.52
CA ARG A 68 3.60 6.42 14.88
C ARG A 68 3.72 7.55 15.90
N LEU A 69 3.43 8.77 15.48
CA LEU A 69 3.50 9.98 16.30
C LEU A 69 2.11 10.62 16.37
N PRO A 70 1.76 11.27 17.49
CA PRO A 70 0.52 12.04 17.58
C PRO A 70 0.53 13.19 16.56
N PRO A 71 -0.65 13.68 16.14
CA PRO A 71 -0.74 14.87 15.31
C PRO A 71 -0.01 16.06 15.96
N LYS A 72 0.74 16.81 15.16
CA LYS A 72 1.36 18.04 15.60
C LYS A 72 0.33 19.17 15.50
N GLU A 73 0.06 19.83 16.62
CA GLU A 73 -0.78 21.01 16.65
C GLU A 73 -0.07 22.19 15.95
N ASP A 74 -0.82 22.93 15.14
CA ASP A 74 -0.36 24.18 14.52
C ASP A 74 -0.94 25.36 15.32
N ALA A 75 -0.14 25.93 16.24
CA ALA A 75 -0.57 26.98 17.16
C ALA A 75 -0.72 28.37 16.50
N ALA A 76 -0.34 28.52 15.22
CA ALA A 76 -0.47 29.77 14.48
C ALA A 76 -1.86 29.96 13.82
N LYS A 77 -2.80 29.05 14.09
CA LYS A 77 -4.19 29.09 13.63
C LYS A 77 -5.18 29.15 14.79
#